data_AF-A0A642KI34-F1
#
_entry.id   AF-A0A642KI34-F1
#
_cell.length_a   1.000
_cell.length_b   1.000
_cell.length_c   1.000
_cell.angle_alpha   90.00
_cell.angle_beta   90.00
_cell.angle_gamma   90.00
#
_symmetry.space_group_name_H-M   'P 1'
#
loop_
_entity.id
_entity.type
_entity.pdbx_description
1 polymer ?
#
loop_
_entity_poly.entity_id
_entity_poly.type
_entity_poly.pdbx_seq_one_letter_code
_entity_poly.pdbx_strand_id
1 'polypeptide(L)'
;MENLLNPSIQYTDPDTLQFCLPLSDKEFWYCEPNCCHDKLLPESDSTERIIYEMLGGYPEELIRLSSVVAEVKEFISNGRLWCSGDISIDDIDDKEQLELLQAYGYSLDSFSTGAERNQIICESYFETYCTTDFS
;
A
#
# COMPACT_ATOMS: atom_id res chain seq x y z
N MET A 1 -11.26 -3.83 -4.61
CA MET A 1 -10.35 -2.73 -4.96
C MET A 1 -11.09 -1.41 -5.20
N GLU A 2 -12.28 -1.19 -4.64
CA GLU A 2 -12.99 0.10 -4.80
C GLU A 2 -12.27 1.24 -4.07
N ASN A 3 -11.57 0.93 -2.98
CA ASN A 3 -10.80 1.90 -2.19
C ASN A 3 -9.68 2.59 -2.98
N LEU A 4 -9.04 1.93 -3.96
CA LEU A 4 -7.99 2.55 -4.80
C LEU A 4 -8.50 3.74 -5.62
N LEU A 5 -9.79 3.78 -5.91
CA LEU A 5 -10.42 4.85 -6.68
C LEU A 5 -11.04 5.93 -5.77
N ASN A 6 -10.82 5.83 -4.46
CA ASN A 6 -11.31 6.82 -3.51
C ASN A 6 -10.58 8.16 -3.71
N PRO A 7 -11.28 9.31 -3.79
CA PRO A 7 -10.65 10.62 -3.94
C PRO A 7 -9.69 11.02 -2.79
N SER A 8 -9.81 10.37 -1.63
CA SER A 8 -8.98 10.61 -0.45
C SER A 8 -7.80 9.63 -0.34
N ILE A 9 -7.58 8.78 -1.35
CA ILE A 9 -6.43 7.87 -1.38
C ILE A 9 -5.12 8.67 -1.35
N GLN A 10 -4.16 8.17 -0.58
CA GLN A 10 -2.81 8.69 -0.46
C GLN A 10 -1.81 7.72 -1.10
N TYR A 11 -0.67 8.24 -1.52
CA TYR A 11 0.43 7.47 -2.12
C TYR A 11 1.58 7.47 -1.12
N THR A 12 1.72 6.40 -0.35
CA THR A 12 2.73 6.32 0.72
C THR A 12 4.09 5.92 0.15
N ASP A 13 4.11 5.05 -0.86
CA ASP A 13 5.27 4.79 -1.70
C ASP A 13 4.86 4.75 -3.18
N PRO A 14 5.03 5.87 -3.92
CA PRO A 14 4.72 5.92 -5.34
C PRO A 14 5.52 4.94 -6.19
N ASP A 15 6.76 4.63 -5.82
CA ASP A 15 7.67 3.81 -6.63
C ASP A 15 7.22 2.34 -6.67
N THR A 16 6.68 1.85 -5.55
CA THR A 16 6.11 0.51 -5.42
C THR A 16 4.60 0.47 -5.65
N LEU A 17 3.96 1.62 -5.92
CA LEU A 17 2.51 1.76 -5.98
C LEU A 17 1.83 1.33 -4.68
N GLN A 18 2.40 1.71 -3.53
CA GLN A 18 1.76 1.57 -2.24
C GLN A 18 0.78 2.72 -1.99
N PHE A 19 -0.44 2.36 -1.61
CA PHE A 19 -1.54 3.26 -1.34
C PHE A 19 -2.01 3.14 0.11
N CYS A 20 -2.48 4.25 0.67
CA CYS A 20 -3.15 4.30 1.96
C CYS A 20 -4.46 5.08 1.86
N LEU A 21 -5.56 4.53 2.39
CA LEU A 21 -6.80 5.24 2.62
C LEU A 21 -7.01 5.40 4.13
N PRO A 22 -6.87 6.62 4.69
CA PRO A 22 -7.22 6.85 6.09
C PRO A 22 -8.74 6.67 6.30
N LEU A 23 -9.12 5.71 7.13
CA LEU A 23 -10.52 5.45 7.50
C LEU A 23 -10.89 6.23 8.77
N SER A 24 -9.92 6.38 9.68
CA SER A 24 -9.98 7.24 10.88
C SER A 24 -8.57 7.61 11.36
N ASP A 25 -8.44 8.34 12.47
CA ASP A 25 -7.14 8.64 13.11
C ASP A 25 -6.42 7.37 13.65
N LYS A 26 -7.09 6.23 13.63
CA LYS A 26 -6.63 4.96 14.20
C LYS A 26 -6.69 3.78 13.24
N GLU A 27 -7.36 3.92 12.10
CA GLU A 27 -7.64 2.82 11.19
C GLU A 27 -7.34 3.25 9.76
N PHE A 28 -6.58 2.43 9.06
CA PHE A 28 -6.01 2.74 7.75
C PHE A 28 -6.11 1.51 6.87
N TRP A 29 -6.59 1.70 5.64
CA TRP A 29 -6.55 0.65 4.62
C TRP A 29 -5.28 0.82 3.80
N TYR A 30 -4.46 -0.21 3.72
CA TYR A 30 -3.25 -0.25 2.90
C TYR A 30 -3.42 -1.18 1.72
N CYS A 31 -2.70 -0.87 0.64
CA CYS A 31 -2.64 -1.72 -0.52
C CYS A 31 -1.38 -1.51 -1.36
N GLU A 32 -0.78 -2.60 -1.82
CA GLU A 32 0.33 -2.60 -2.77
C GLU A 32 0.24 -3.78 -3.75
N PRO A 33 0.94 -3.76 -4.89
CA PRO A 33 1.02 -4.90 -5.79
C PRO A 33 1.63 -6.13 -5.11
N ASN A 34 0.97 -7.28 -5.27
CA ASN A 34 1.45 -8.56 -4.77
C ASN A 34 2.65 -9.04 -5.61
N CYS A 35 3.85 -8.62 -5.23
CA CYS A 35 5.09 -8.95 -5.93
C CYS A 35 5.46 -10.45 -5.87
N CYS A 36 4.76 -11.26 -5.08
CA CYS A 36 4.89 -12.72 -5.07
C CYS A 36 4.01 -13.42 -6.12
N HIS A 37 3.06 -12.71 -6.74
CA HIS A 37 2.19 -13.29 -7.77
C HIS A 37 2.97 -13.51 -9.07
N ASP A 38 2.88 -14.70 -9.69
CA ASP A 38 3.63 -15.10 -10.90
C ASP A 38 3.63 -14.03 -12.01
N LYS A 39 2.47 -13.39 -12.22
CA LYS A 39 2.31 -12.33 -13.22
C LYS A 39 3.13 -11.07 -12.94
N LEU A 40 3.48 -10.77 -11.69
CA LEU A 40 4.19 -9.57 -11.26
C LEU A 40 5.69 -9.81 -10.99
N LEU A 41 6.14 -11.06 -11.04
CA LEU A 41 7.56 -11.42 -10.91
C LEU A 41 8.41 -10.69 -11.98
N PRO A 42 9.67 -10.32 -11.66
CA PRO A 42 10.55 -9.60 -12.58
C PRO A 42 10.75 -10.25 -13.96
N GLU A 43 10.67 -11.57 -14.03
CA GLU A 43 10.84 -12.39 -15.24
C GLU A 43 9.55 -12.60 -16.05
N SER A 44 8.43 -12.05 -15.59
CA SER A 44 7.12 -12.24 -16.22
C SER A 44 6.94 -11.32 -17.43
N ASP A 45 6.63 -11.89 -18.59
CA ASP A 45 6.23 -11.14 -19.79
C ASP A 45 4.74 -10.75 -19.80
N SER A 46 4.07 -10.78 -18.63
CA SER A 46 2.64 -10.50 -18.54
C SER A 46 2.32 -9.02 -18.78
N THR A 47 1.09 -8.75 -19.21
CA THR A 47 0.59 -7.38 -19.33
C THR A 47 0.60 -6.67 -17.97
N GLU A 48 0.31 -7.38 -16.88
CA GLU A 48 0.32 -6.85 -15.52
C GLU A 48 1.72 -6.39 -15.09
N ARG A 49 2.76 -7.16 -15.43
CA ARG A 49 4.16 -6.77 -15.16
C ARG A 49 4.53 -5.52 -15.93
N ILE A 50 4.19 -5.45 -17.21
CA ILE A 50 4.46 -4.28 -18.06
C ILE A 50 3.76 -3.04 -17.50
N ILE A 51 2.49 -3.17 -17.07
CA ILE A 51 1.75 -2.07 -16.42
C ILE A 51 2.47 -1.63 -15.14
N TYR A 52 2.88 -2.57 -14.28
CA TYR A 52 3.59 -2.29 -13.04
C TYR A 52 4.91 -1.56 -13.29
N GLU A 53 5.73 -2.02 -14.23
CA GLU A 53 7.01 -1.38 -14.57
C GLU A 53 6.85 0.00 -15.20
N MET A 54 5.83 0.18 -16.04
CA MET A 54 5.60 1.46 -16.73
C MET A 54 5.01 2.53 -15.83
N LEU A 55 4.19 2.13 -14.85
CA LEU A 55 3.42 3.05 -14.03
C LEU A 55 3.90 3.10 -12.57
N GLY A 56 4.84 2.26 -12.16
CA GLY A 56 5.61 2.43 -10.93
C GLY A 56 6.25 3.83 -10.89
N GLY A 57 6.04 4.56 -9.79
CA GLY A 57 6.38 5.98 -9.66
C GLY A 57 5.30 6.94 -10.15
N TYR A 58 4.21 6.45 -10.77
CA TYR A 58 3.13 7.28 -11.35
C TYR A 58 1.72 6.83 -10.91
N PRO A 59 1.41 6.78 -9.60
CA PRO A 59 0.11 6.30 -9.10
C PRO A 59 -1.09 7.11 -9.59
N GLU A 60 -0.95 8.42 -9.77
CA GLU A 60 -2.01 9.26 -10.36
C GLU A 60 -2.34 8.87 -11.80
N GLU A 61 -1.31 8.58 -12.58
CA GLU A 61 -1.45 8.17 -13.98
C GLU A 61 -2.07 6.78 -14.09
N LEU A 62 -1.71 5.86 -13.19
CA LEU A 62 -2.36 4.56 -13.04
C LEU A 62 -3.87 4.72 -12.83
N ILE A 63 -4.29 5.54 -11.86
CA ILE A 63 -5.71 5.81 -11.58
C ILE A 63 -6.38 6.46 -12.79
N ARG A 64 -5.74 7.45 -13.41
CA ARG A 64 -6.27 8.14 -14.59
C ARG A 64 -6.50 7.18 -15.75
N LEU A 65 -5.50 6.37 -16.08
CA LEU A 65 -5.55 5.42 -17.19
C LEU A 65 -6.56 4.30 -16.96
N SER A 66 -6.83 3.91 -15.71
CA SER A 66 -7.86 2.92 -15.39
C SER A 66 -9.27 3.29 -15.87
N SER A 67 -9.54 4.57 -16.11
CA SER A 67 -10.82 5.05 -16.64
C SER A 67 -10.95 4.92 -18.16
N VAL A 68 -9.84 4.76 -18.89
CA VAL A 68 -9.79 4.82 -20.37
C VAL A 68 -9.08 3.65 -21.03
N VAL A 69 -8.19 2.94 -20.33
CA VAL A 69 -7.45 1.76 -20.81
C VAL A 69 -8.00 0.52 -20.10
N ALA A 70 -8.47 -0.45 -20.88
CA ALA A 70 -9.16 -1.63 -20.35
C ALA A 70 -8.22 -2.52 -19.52
N GLU A 71 -6.98 -2.69 -19.98
CA GLU A 71 -5.95 -3.50 -19.33
C GLU A 71 -5.55 -2.90 -17.98
N VAL A 72 -5.41 -1.57 -17.89
CA VAL A 72 -5.13 -0.88 -16.61
C VAL A 72 -6.32 -0.99 -15.66
N LYS A 73 -7.55 -0.90 -16.19
CA LYS A 73 -8.75 -1.12 -15.39
C LYS A 73 -8.81 -2.53 -14.82
N GLU A 74 -8.50 -3.54 -15.63
CA GLU A 74 -8.47 -4.94 -15.21
C GLU A 74 -7.39 -5.17 -14.16
N PHE A 75 -6.20 -4.59 -14.35
CA PHE A 75 -5.10 -4.63 -13.40
C PHE A 75 -5.50 -4.10 -12.01
N ILE A 76 -6.06 -2.88 -11.93
CA ILE A 76 -6.53 -2.28 -10.66
C ILE A 76 -7.68 -3.08 -10.05
N SER A 77 -8.58 -3.62 -10.86
CA SER A 77 -9.78 -4.29 -10.36
C SER A 77 -9.52 -5.73 -9.88
N ASN A 78 -8.40 -6.33 -10.29
CA ASN A 78 -8.08 -7.72 -9.97
C ASN A 78 -7.41 -7.84 -8.60
N GLY A 79 -8.22 -8.06 -7.56
CA GLY A 79 -7.74 -8.19 -6.18
C GLY A 79 -6.76 -9.33 -5.89
N ARG A 80 -6.44 -10.22 -6.85
CA ARG A 80 -5.37 -11.22 -6.69
C ARG A 80 -3.97 -10.65 -6.95
N LEU A 81 -3.89 -9.52 -7.66
CA LEU A 81 -2.64 -8.83 -7.97
C LEU A 81 -2.20 -7.85 -6.89
N TRP A 82 -2.97 -7.74 -5.81
CA TRP A 82 -2.76 -6.74 -4.76
C TRP A 82 -2.81 -7.40 -3.39
N CYS A 83 -1.88 -7.02 -2.54
CA CYS A 83 -1.97 -7.23 -1.10
C CYS A 83 -2.75 -6.04 -0.54
N SER A 84 -3.76 -6.28 0.29
CA SER A 84 -4.53 -5.19 0.92
C SER A 84 -5.10 -5.61 2.25
N GLY A 85 -5.20 -4.67 3.20
CA GLY A 85 -5.78 -4.93 4.51
C GLY A 85 -6.13 -3.63 5.24
N ASP A 86 -7.14 -3.73 6.11
CA ASP A 86 -7.43 -2.71 7.11
C ASP A 86 -6.56 -2.97 8.33
N ILE A 87 -5.90 -1.94 8.85
CA ILE A 87 -5.03 -2.02 10.01
C ILE A 87 -5.50 -0.97 11.02
N SER A 88 -5.77 -1.42 12.24
CA SER A 88 -6.05 -0.56 13.38
C SER A 88 -4.83 -0.49 14.29
N ILE A 89 -4.46 0.72 14.72
CA ILE A 89 -3.39 0.92 15.70
C ILE A 89 -3.71 0.24 17.04
N ASP A 90 -4.98 0.07 17.36
CA ASP A 90 -5.42 -0.56 18.61
C ASP A 90 -5.18 -2.09 18.60
N ASP A 91 -4.89 -2.68 17.43
CA ASP A 91 -4.54 -4.11 17.28
C ASP A 91 -3.03 -4.38 17.42
N ILE A 92 -2.20 -3.32 17.48
CA ILE A 92 -0.75 -3.38 17.58
C ILE A 92 -0.35 -3.00 19.01
N ASP A 93 0.39 -3.86 19.70
CA ASP A 93 0.77 -3.58 21.09
C ASP A 93 1.85 -2.49 21.21
N ASP A 94 1.90 -1.79 22.35
CA ASP A 94 2.81 -0.64 22.56
C ASP A 94 4.29 -0.98 22.31
N LYS A 95 4.72 -2.22 22.57
CA LYS A 95 6.11 -2.64 22.36
C LYS A 95 6.37 -2.76 20.86
N GLU A 96 5.47 -3.39 20.14
CA GLU A 96 5.54 -3.54 18.69
C GLU A 96 5.48 -2.18 17.97
N GLN A 97 4.58 -1.28 18.40
CA GLN A 97 4.51 0.10 17.86
C GLN A 97 5.86 0.83 17.95
N LEU A 98 6.57 0.68 19.07
CA LEU A 98 7.90 1.27 19.26
C LEU A 98 8.96 0.64 18.37
N GLU A 99 8.91 -0.68 18.18
CA GLU A 99 9.84 -1.43 17.32
C GLU A 99 9.65 -1.03 15.84
N LEU A 100 8.40 -0.89 15.38
CA LEU A 100 8.06 -0.45 14.03
C LEU A 100 8.53 0.99 13.73
N LEU A 101 8.30 1.94 14.66
CA LEU A 101 8.82 3.30 14.50
C LEU A 101 10.35 3.33 14.41
N GLN A 102 11.03 2.54 15.24
CA GLN A 102 12.49 2.47 15.24
C GLN A 102 13.04 1.86 13.95
N ALA A 103 12.34 0.90 13.35
CA ALA A 103 12.73 0.32 12.05
C ALA A 103 12.78 1.39 10.95
N TYR A 104 11.90 2.38 11.01
CA TYR A 104 11.88 3.54 10.11
C TYR A 104 12.77 4.70 10.58
N GLY A 105 13.44 4.57 11.72
CA GLY A 105 14.31 5.61 12.27
C GLY A 105 13.58 6.75 12.98
N TYR A 106 12.31 6.55 13.35
CA TYR A 106 11.50 7.52 14.10
C TYR A 106 11.47 7.24 15.61
N SER A 107 11.22 8.30 16.37
CA SER A 107 10.84 8.26 17.78
C SER A 107 9.40 8.75 17.97
N LEU A 108 8.81 8.52 19.14
CA LEU A 108 7.45 9.02 19.45
C LEU A 108 7.33 10.54 19.32
N ASP A 109 8.40 11.29 19.60
CA ASP A 109 8.44 12.75 19.53
C ASP A 109 8.67 13.28 18.11
N SER A 110 8.79 12.40 17.11
CA SER A 110 9.04 12.77 15.71
C SER A 110 7.80 13.34 14.99
N PHE A 111 6.61 13.23 15.60
CA PHE A 111 5.34 13.53 14.95
C PHE A 111 4.62 14.70 15.61
N SER A 112 3.93 15.50 14.78
CA SER A 112 3.14 16.64 15.27
C SER A 112 1.76 16.21 15.77
N THR A 113 1.24 15.09 15.25
CA THR A 113 -0.07 14.56 15.62
C THR A 113 -0.04 13.05 15.88
N GLY A 114 -1.02 12.57 16.65
CA GLY A 114 -1.20 11.13 16.86
C GLY A 114 -1.57 10.39 15.57
N ALA A 115 -2.36 11.02 14.69
CA ALA A 115 -2.79 10.40 13.43
C ALA A 115 -1.61 10.15 12.48
N GLU A 116 -0.70 11.12 12.30
CA GLU A 116 0.52 10.94 11.51
C GLU A 116 1.37 9.79 12.04
N ARG A 117 1.59 9.75 13.37
CA ARG A 117 2.33 8.66 14.01
C ARG A 117 1.66 7.31 13.78
N ASN A 118 0.34 7.24 13.98
CA ASN A 118 -0.41 6.00 13.83
C ASN A 118 -0.36 5.49 12.38
N GLN A 119 -0.46 6.40 11.40
CA GLN A 119 -0.29 6.05 9.99
C GLN A 119 1.07 5.41 9.72
N ILE A 120 2.17 6.03 10.18
CA ILE A 120 3.51 5.47 9.97
C ILE A 120 3.69 4.10 10.64
N ILE A 121 3.11 3.90 11.83
CA ILE A 121 3.15 2.60 12.50
C ILE A 121 2.37 1.55 11.68
N CYS A 122 1.15 1.89 11.23
CA CYS A 122 0.32 0.97 10.46
C CYS A 122 0.93 0.65 9.09
N GLU A 123 1.61 1.60 8.45
CA GLU A 123 2.39 1.41 7.21
C GLU A 123 3.52 0.41 7.44
N SER A 124 4.34 0.62 8.47
CA SER A 124 5.44 -0.28 8.81
C SER A 124 4.93 -1.69 9.17
N TYR A 125 3.79 -1.78 9.85
CA TYR A 125 3.14 -3.06 10.14
C TYR A 125 2.71 -3.78 8.85
N PHE A 126 2.06 -3.05 7.92
CA PHE A 126 1.64 -3.59 6.62
C PHE A 126 2.82 -4.18 5.86
N GLU A 127 3.89 -3.39 5.69
CA GLU A 127 5.10 -3.80 4.97
C GLU A 127 5.85 -4.95 5.64
N THR A 128 5.75 -5.09 6.97
CA THR A 128 6.44 -6.15 7.71
C THR A 128 5.69 -7.47 7.64
N TYR A 129 4.35 -7.45 7.77
CA TYR A 129 3.56 -8.67 8.00
C TYR A 129 2.59 -8.99 6.86
N CYS A 130 1.95 -7.99 6.25
CA CYS A 130 0.88 -8.23 5.28
C CYS A 130 1.41 -8.48 3.86
N THR A 131 2.61 -7.99 3.54
CA THR A 131 3.28 -8.20 2.25
C THR A 131 4.11 -9.48 2.24
N THR A 132 4.53 -9.96 3.42
CA THR A 132 5.39 -11.13 3.59
C THR A 132 4.63 -12.45 3.78
N ASP A 133 3.38 -12.40 4.26
CA ASP A 133 2.51 -13.57 4.50
C ASP A 133 2.04 -14.31 3.21
N PHE A 134 2.37 -13.78 2.03
CA PHE A 134 2.07 -14.40 0.73
C PHE A 134 3.28 -15.06 0.05
N SER A 135 4.40 -15.21 0.78
CA SER A 135 5.64 -15.87 0.31
C SER A 135 5.75 -17.36 0.65
#